data_AF-A0A2R5L2Z2-F1
#
_entry.id   AF-A0A2R5L2Z2-F1
#
_cell.length_a   1.000
_cell.length_b   1.000
_cell.length_c   1.000
_cell.angle_alpha   90.00
_cell.angle_beta   90.00
_cell.angle_gamma   90.00
#
_symmetry.space_group_name_H-M   'P 1'
#
loop_
_entity.id
_entity.type
_entity.pdbx_description
1 polymer ?
#
loop_
_entity_poly.entity_id
_entity_poly.type
_entity_poly.pdbx_seq_one_letter_code
_entity_poly.pdbx_strand_id
1 'polypeptide(L)'
;EKIVADVVEFYADMFKDMKDPVYRQRAIDIQDVGEKIINQLMVENCELHELDNKIMITKEILPSELFKMHHEKINLLGIVTEYSGATSHVAILAKTFGIPTLMGAKNVSRMDWDGRIILDTRKEKPCVIKDPTEEQIIDFKKERLKLKAIKKENKKLKGLPALTTDGTEIILNANIGGITDLFSLNSSMADGVGLLRTEFLYMESNFFPTEQQQIELYERVYKKVEKLDGERELIIRTLDIGADKQL
;
A
#
# COMPACT_ATOMS: atom_id res chain seq x y z
N GLU A 1 9.10 -5.74 28.87
CA GLU A 1 8.65 -6.65 27.79
C GLU A 1 7.51 -7.56 28.22
N LYS A 2 7.72 -8.53 29.13
CA LYS A 2 6.68 -9.52 29.49
C LYS A 2 5.35 -8.90 29.93
N ILE A 3 5.38 -7.88 30.79
CA ILE A 3 4.17 -7.16 31.22
C ILE A 3 3.45 -6.48 30.04
N VAL A 4 4.19 -5.95 29.07
CA VAL A 4 3.60 -5.31 27.88
C VAL A 4 2.98 -6.38 26.98
N ALA A 5 3.67 -7.51 26.76
CA ALA A 5 3.16 -8.63 25.98
C ALA A 5 1.86 -9.21 26.59
N ASP A 6 1.85 -9.46 27.89
CA ASP A 6 0.68 -10.02 28.60
C ASP A 6 -0.54 -9.07 28.49
N VAL A 7 -0.32 -7.76 28.56
CA VAL A 7 -1.40 -6.75 28.43
C VAL A 7 -1.87 -6.63 26.98
N VAL A 8 -0.95 -6.64 26.02
CA VAL A 8 -1.27 -6.57 24.58
C VAL A 8 -2.05 -7.80 24.15
N GLU A 9 -1.62 -8.99 24.57
CA GLU A 9 -2.29 -10.26 24.26
C GLU A 9 -3.70 -10.29 24.85
N PHE A 10 -3.86 -9.86 26.11
CA PHE A 10 -5.17 -9.75 26.75
C PHE A 10 -6.15 -8.87 25.95
N TYR A 11 -5.70 -7.68 25.53
CA TYR A 11 -6.56 -6.78 24.74
C TYR A 11 -6.76 -7.32 23.31
N ALA A 12 -5.73 -7.83 22.66
CA ALA A 12 -5.84 -8.40 21.32
C ALA A 12 -6.85 -9.56 21.25
N ASP A 13 -6.82 -10.46 22.23
CA ASP A 13 -7.76 -11.58 22.31
C ASP A 13 -9.19 -11.10 22.60
N MET A 14 -9.35 -10.13 23.49
CA MET A 14 -10.64 -9.50 23.75
C MET A 14 -11.27 -8.90 22.47
N PHE A 15 -10.46 -8.28 21.60
CA PHE A 15 -10.92 -7.70 20.33
C PHE A 15 -11.14 -8.77 19.24
N LYS A 16 -10.37 -9.87 19.23
CA LYS A 16 -10.58 -11.02 18.32
C LYS A 16 -11.90 -11.74 18.57
N ASP A 17 -12.30 -11.84 19.83
CA ASP A 17 -13.53 -12.52 20.23
C ASP A 17 -14.81 -11.70 19.96
N MET A 18 -14.66 -10.45 19.49
CA MET A 18 -15.79 -9.62 19.13
C MET A 18 -16.44 -10.05 17.81
N LYS A 19 -17.78 -9.95 17.75
CA LYS A 19 -18.56 -10.37 16.57
C LYS A 19 -18.36 -9.44 15.36
N ASP A 20 -18.08 -8.17 15.61
CA ASP A 20 -17.89 -7.16 14.56
C ASP A 20 -16.54 -7.37 13.84
N PRO A 21 -16.53 -7.53 12.50
CA PRO A 21 -15.28 -7.63 11.74
C PRO A 21 -14.34 -6.42 11.94
N VAL A 22 -14.85 -5.22 12.24
CA VAL A 22 -14.02 -4.04 12.51
C VAL A 22 -13.28 -4.18 13.83
N TYR A 23 -13.94 -4.65 14.88
CA TYR A 23 -13.27 -4.90 16.16
C TYR A 23 -12.26 -6.04 16.08
N ARG A 24 -12.53 -7.07 15.26
CA ARG A 24 -11.52 -8.10 14.95
C ARG A 24 -10.31 -7.52 14.22
N GLN A 25 -10.52 -6.53 13.35
CA GLN A 25 -9.41 -5.83 12.69
C GLN A 25 -8.61 -4.97 13.69
N ARG A 26 -9.25 -4.37 14.69
CA ARG A 26 -8.57 -3.59 15.76
C ARG A 26 -7.67 -4.43 16.66
N ALA A 27 -7.90 -5.74 16.76
CA ALA A 27 -6.97 -6.62 17.46
C ALA A 27 -5.57 -6.55 16.85
N ILE A 28 -5.48 -6.42 15.52
CA ILE A 28 -4.22 -6.29 14.79
C ILE A 28 -3.56 -4.95 15.11
N ASP A 29 -4.33 -3.86 15.19
CA ASP A 29 -3.80 -2.54 15.55
C ASP A 29 -3.23 -2.51 16.99
N ILE A 30 -3.88 -3.20 17.92
CA ILE A 30 -3.39 -3.34 19.30
C ILE A 30 -2.12 -4.18 19.35
N GLN A 31 -2.05 -5.25 18.54
CA GLN A 31 -0.83 -6.03 18.37
C GLN A 31 0.31 -5.17 17.77
N ASP A 32 0.04 -4.31 16.77
CA ASP A 32 1.04 -3.38 16.18
C ASP A 32 1.65 -2.46 17.25
N VAL A 33 0.80 -1.77 18.00
CA VAL A 33 1.27 -0.84 19.05
C VAL A 33 2.05 -1.60 20.12
N GLY A 34 1.57 -2.78 20.51
CA GLY A 34 2.24 -3.64 21.47
C GLY A 34 3.63 -4.09 21.02
N GLU A 35 3.73 -4.60 19.80
CA GLU A 35 4.99 -5.02 19.20
C GLU A 35 5.95 -3.85 19.05
N LYS A 36 5.49 -2.64 18.68
CA LYS A 36 6.35 -1.44 18.67
C LYS A 36 6.93 -1.12 20.03
N ILE A 37 6.11 -1.15 21.08
CA ILE A 37 6.59 -0.88 22.44
C ILE A 37 7.59 -1.96 22.85
N ILE A 38 7.30 -3.23 22.56
CA ILE A 38 8.20 -4.35 22.85
C ILE A 38 9.50 -4.22 22.06
N ASN A 39 9.48 -3.89 20.77
CA ASN A 39 10.64 -3.72 19.90
C ASN A 39 11.45 -2.45 20.20
N GLN A 40 10.88 -1.46 20.89
CA GLN A 40 11.65 -0.33 21.43
C GLN A 40 12.34 -0.69 22.75
N LEU A 41 11.78 -1.64 23.50
CA LEU A 41 12.34 -2.12 24.77
C LEU A 41 13.41 -3.21 24.52
N MET A 42 13.14 -4.11 23.58
CA MET A 42 14.06 -5.09 23.03
C MET A 42 14.95 -4.36 22.04
N VAL A 43 16.22 -4.12 22.36
CA VAL A 43 17.20 -3.53 21.41
C VAL A 43 17.55 -4.57 20.33
N GLU A 44 16.55 -5.11 19.65
CA GLU A 44 16.66 -6.00 18.50
C GLU A 44 16.11 -5.25 17.30
N ASN A 45 16.95 -4.39 16.75
CA ASN A 45 16.79 -3.99 15.37
C ASN A 45 17.04 -5.24 14.53
N CYS A 46 15.98 -5.93 14.09
CA CYS A 46 16.07 -6.63 12.81
C CYS A 46 16.58 -5.58 11.82
N GLU A 47 17.81 -5.75 11.31
CA GLU A 47 18.37 -4.82 10.35
C GLU A 47 17.50 -4.88 9.11
N LEU A 48 16.57 -3.93 8.98
CA LEU A 48 15.62 -3.87 7.86
C LEU A 48 16.38 -3.86 6.50
N HIS A 49 17.64 -3.43 6.51
CA HIS A 49 18.57 -3.55 5.38
C HIS A 49 18.77 -4.98 4.85
N GLU A 50 18.62 -6.01 5.67
CA GLU A 50 18.70 -7.41 5.20
C GLU A 50 17.58 -7.77 4.23
N LEU A 51 16.47 -7.01 4.22
CA LEU A 51 15.34 -7.21 3.33
C LEU A 51 15.53 -6.54 1.96
N ASP A 52 16.64 -5.81 1.75
CA ASP A 52 16.89 -5.12 0.50
C ASP A 52 17.04 -6.10 -0.68
N ASN A 53 16.35 -5.80 -1.78
CA ASN A 53 16.26 -6.66 -2.96
C ASN A 53 15.74 -8.08 -2.70
N LYS A 54 14.89 -8.26 -1.68
CA LYS A 54 14.24 -9.55 -1.37
C LYS A 54 12.72 -9.48 -1.53
N ILE A 55 12.09 -10.67 -1.60
CA ILE A 55 10.64 -10.82 -1.48
C ILE A 55 10.36 -11.11 0.00
N MET A 56 9.54 -10.27 0.63
CA MET A 56 9.12 -10.47 2.00
C MET A 56 7.98 -11.48 2.05
N ILE A 57 8.11 -12.48 2.92
CA ILE A 57 7.07 -13.46 3.18
C ILE A 57 6.81 -13.43 4.68
N THR A 58 5.60 -13.06 5.06
CA THR A 58 5.20 -12.91 6.45
C THR A 58 3.77 -13.39 6.66
N LYS A 59 3.37 -13.67 7.89
CA LYS A 59 1.96 -13.94 8.22
C LYS A 59 1.13 -12.67 7.99
N GLU A 60 1.65 -11.56 8.48
CA GLU A 60 1.03 -10.25 8.48
C GLU A 60 2.11 -9.18 8.40
N ILE A 61 1.77 -8.02 7.84
CA ILE A 61 2.62 -6.83 7.83
C ILE A 61 1.74 -5.65 8.21
N LEU A 62 2.28 -4.75 9.01
CA LEU A 62 1.57 -3.59 9.49
C LEU A 62 1.82 -2.40 8.54
N PRO A 63 0.84 -1.52 8.29
CA PRO A 63 1.03 -0.35 7.43
C PRO A 63 2.25 0.49 7.80
N SER A 64 2.48 0.65 9.11
CA SER A 64 3.57 1.42 9.68
C SER A 64 4.96 0.85 9.36
N GLU A 65 5.10 -0.48 9.31
CA GLU A 65 6.33 -1.15 8.92
C GLU A 65 6.65 -0.91 7.45
N LEU A 66 5.64 -1.02 6.58
CA LEU A 66 5.81 -0.77 5.16
C LEU A 66 6.21 0.69 4.88
N PHE A 67 5.65 1.65 5.63
CA PHE A 67 6.08 3.06 5.59
C PHE A 67 7.51 3.24 6.05
N LYS A 68 7.91 2.63 7.17
CA LYS A 68 9.27 2.69 7.69
C LYS A 68 10.26 2.17 6.64
N MET A 69 9.97 1.02 6.04
CA MET A 69 10.81 0.42 5.00
C MET A 69 10.93 1.32 3.76
N HIS A 70 9.82 1.94 3.34
CA HIS A 70 9.83 2.89 2.24
C HIS A 70 10.66 4.14 2.58
N HIS A 71 10.53 4.67 3.80
CA HIS A 71 11.30 5.82 4.28
C HIS A 71 12.80 5.53 4.35
N GLU A 72 13.18 4.34 4.83
CA GLU A 72 14.55 3.84 4.88
C GLU A 72 15.09 3.42 3.51
N LYS A 73 14.29 3.57 2.44
CA LYS A 73 14.63 3.28 1.04
C LYS A 73 14.99 1.82 0.78
N ILE A 74 14.34 0.91 1.50
CA ILE A 74 14.54 -0.52 1.32
C ILE A 74 13.78 -0.96 0.07
N ASN A 75 14.49 -1.58 -0.88
CA ASN A 75 13.92 -2.00 -2.14
C ASN A 75 13.33 -3.42 -2.03
N LEU A 76 12.09 -3.51 -1.53
CA LEU A 76 11.33 -4.76 -1.54
C LEU A 76 10.93 -5.13 -2.98
N LEU A 77 11.31 -6.34 -3.41
CA LEU A 77 10.92 -6.87 -4.73
C LEU A 77 9.48 -7.39 -4.77
N GLY A 78 8.91 -7.68 -3.60
CA GLY A 78 7.53 -8.12 -3.46
C GLY A 78 7.15 -8.46 -2.02
N ILE A 79 5.85 -8.57 -1.77
CA ILE A 79 5.28 -8.89 -0.46
C ILE A 79 4.29 -10.06 -0.60
N VAL A 80 4.40 -11.04 0.29
CA VAL A 80 3.49 -12.18 0.39
C VAL A 80 2.98 -12.30 1.82
N THR A 81 1.67 -12.24 2.02
CA THR A 81 1.03 -12.33 3.34
C THR A 81 0.03 -13.48 3.44
N GLU A 82 -0.08 -14.10 4.62
CA GLU A 82 -1.11 -15.11 4.90
C GLU A 82 -2.48 -14.50 5.14
N TYR A 83 -2.53 -13.38 5.85
CA TYR A 83 -3.77 -12.67 6.11
C TYR A 83 -4.12 -11.72 4.97
N SER A 84 -5.42 -11.67 4.66
CA SER A 84 -6.02 -10.87 3.61
C SER A 84 -7.26 -10.21 4.19
N GLY A 85 -7.24 -8.89 4.27
CA GLY A 85 -8.38 -8.13 3.80
C GLY A 85 -8.04 -7.69 2.39
N ALA A 86 -8.88 -7.98 1.39
CA ALA A 86 -8.76 -7.37 0.06
C ALA A 86 -8.91 -5.82 0.11
N THR A 87 -9.34 -5.31 1.28
CA THR A 87 -9.40 -3.90 1.67
C THR A 87 -8.30 -3.48 2.66
N SER A 88 -7.32 -4.35 2.97
CA SER A 88 -6.24 -4.03 3.90
C SER A 88 -5.45 -2.85 3.36
N HIS A 89 -5.35 -1.79 4.16
CA HIS A 89 -4.61 -0.56 3.83
C HIS A 89 -3.20 -0.85 3.29
N VAL A 90 -2.58 -1.95 3.74
CA VAL A 90 -1.30 -2.45 3.25
C VAL A 90 -1.31 -2.74 1.73
N ALA A 91 -2.37 -3.34 1.19
CA ALA A 91 -2.46 -3.69 -0.24
C ALA A 91 -2.46 -2.44 -1.12
N ILE A 92 -3.20 -1.43 -0.66
CA ILE A 92 -3.30 -0.12 -1.30
C ILE A 92 -1.94 0.57 -1.23
N LEU A 93 -1.32 0.61 -0.04
CA LEU A 93 -0.01 1.21 0.16
C LEU A 93 1.09 0.54 -0.68
N ALA A 94 1.15 -0.79 -0.68
CA ALA A 94 2.12 -1.53 -1.50
C ALA A 94 1.92 -1.25 -2.99
N LYS A 95 0.67 -1.14 -3.45
CA LYS A 95 0.35 -0.72 -4.83
C LYS A 95 0.81 0.72 -5.11
N THR A 96 0.61 1.66 -4.20
CA THR A 96 1.09 3.04 -4.31
C THR A 96 2.63 3.09 -4.37
N PHE A 97 3.33 2.24 -3.62
CA PHE A 97 4.78 2.09 -3.69
C PHE A 97 5.27 1.30 -4.91
N GLY A 98 4.36 0.71 -5.70
CA GLY A 98 4.68 -0.08 -6.88
C GLY A 98 5.29 -1.45 -6.56
N ILE A 99 5.02 -1.99 -5.37
CA ILE A 99 5.53 -3.27 -4.89
C ILE A 99 4.54 -4.39 -5.26
N PRO A 100 4.95 -5.41 -6.03
CA PRO A 100 4.11 -6.57 -6.31
C PRO A 100 3.69 -7.27 -5.02
N THR A 101 2.39 -7.49 -4.82
CA THR A 101 1.87 -8.03 -3.56
C THR A 101 0.91 -9.20 -3.79
N LEU A 102 1.06 -10.27 -3.02
CA LEU A 102 0.12 -11.39 -2.90
C LEU A 102 -0.39 -11.45 -1.46
N MET A 103 -1.69 -11.27 -1.26
CA MET A 103 -2.32 -11.38 0.06
C MET A 103 -3.22 -12.61 0.14
N GLY A 104 -3.37 -13.15 1.35
CA GLY A 104 -4.26 -14.30 1.58
C GLY A 104 -3.66 -15.64 1.16
N ALA A 105 -2.33 -15.72 1.06
CA ALA A 105 -1.65 -16.95 0.66
C ALA A 105 -1.70 -17.96 1.80
N LYS A 106 -2.18 -19.18 1.55
CA LYS A 106 -2.35 -20.17 2.61
C LYS A 106 -1.03 -20.87 2.94
N ASN A 107 -0.69 -20.97 4.23
CA ASN A 107 0.45 -21.72 4.77
C ASN A 107 1.83 -21.26 4.26
N VAL A 108 1.97 -20.03 3.78
CA VAL A 108 3.29 -19.54 3.32
C VAL A 108 4.28 -19.45 4.48
N SER A 109 3.86 -19.12 5.70
CA SER A 109 4.75 -19.03 6.87
C SER A 109 5.29 -20.38 7.34
N ARG A 110 4.66 -21.48 6.92
CA ARG A 110 5.06 -22.86 7.28
C ARG A 110 5.96 -23.51 6.23
N MET A 111 6.11 -22.85 5.08
CA MET A 111 7.01 -23.30 4.04
C MET A 111 8.40 -22.73 4.29
N ASP A 112 9.41 -23.56 4.07
CA ASP A 112 10.76 -23.07 3.94
C ASP A 112 10.88 -22.30 2.61
N TRP A 113 11.45 -21.11 2.62
CA TRP A 113 11.57 -20.21 1.46
C TRP A 113 13.02 -20.02 1.02
N ASP A 114 13.91 -20.93 1.40
CA ASP A 114 15.26 -20.92 0.89
C ASP A 114 15.32 -21.07 -0.64
N GLY A 115 16.26 -20.35 -1.26
CA GLY A 115 16.53 -20.44 -2.69
C GLY A 115 15.86 -19.36 -3.54
N ARG A 116 15.47 -19.72 -4.77
CA ARG A 116 14.95 -18.78 -5.77
C ARG A 116 13.43 -18.77 -5.73
N ILE A 117 12.86 -17.57 -5.78
CA ILE A 117 11.42 -17.36 -5.71
C ILE A 117 10.98 -16.46 -6.87
N ILE A 118 9.86 -16.78 -7.48
CA ILE A 118 9.16 -15.91 -8.43
C ILE A 118 7.79 -15.57 -7.86
N LEU A 119 7.53 -14.27 -7.70
CA LEU A 119 6.20 -13.75 -7.40
C LEU A 119 5.56 -13.26 -8.70
N ASP A 120 4.47 -13.91 -9.13
CA ASP A 120 3.68 -13.52 -10.30
C ASP A 120 2.35 -12.91 -9.87
N THR A 121 2.25 -11.59 -9.95
CA THR A 121 1.02 -10.85 -9.64
C THR A 121 0.26 -10.38 -10.88
N ARG A 122 0.59 -10.88 -12.07
CA ARG A 122 0.00 -10.38 -13.34
C ARG A 122 -1.30 -11.10 -13.71
N LYS A 123 -1.47 -12.32 -13.24
CA LYS A 123 -2.65 -13.15 -13.53
C LYS A 123 -3.80 -12.73 -12.62
N GLU A 124 -5.03 -13.00 -13.04
CA GLU A 124 -6.24 -12.87 -12.20
C GLU A 124 -6.09 -13.64 -10.87
N LYS A 125 -5.28 -14.71 -10.87
CA LYS A 125 -4.86 -15.43 -9.67
C LYS A 125 -3.36 -15.22 -9.46
N PRO A 126 -2.95 -14.28 -8.59
CA PRO A 126 -1.55 -14.10 -8.25
C PRO A 126 -1.00 -15.36 -7.57
N CYS A 127 0.26 -15.70 -7.85
CA CYS A 127 0.89 -16.89 -7.28
C CYS A 127 2.38 -16.67 -6.97
N VAL A 128 2.90 -17.54 -6.10
CA VAL A 128 4.33 -17.63 -5.79
C VAL A 128 4.84 -19.00 -6.24
N ILE A 129 5.98 -19.00 -6.91
CA ILE A 129 6.67 -20.20 -7.38
C ILE A 129 7.96 -20.32 -6.60
N LYS A 130 8.07 -21.38 -5.79
CA LYS A 130 9.29 -21.79 -5.11
C LYS A 130 10.14 -22.65 -6.05
N ASP A 131 11.46 -22.49 -6.01
CA ASP A 131 12.44 -23.28 -6.76
C ASP A 131 12.10 -23.38 -8.27
N PRO A 132 11.94 -22.25 -8.96
CA PRO A 132 11.56 -22.25 -10.36
C PRO A 132 12.65 -22.93 -11.22
N THR A 133 12.20 -23.62 -12.26
CA THR A 133 13.11 -24.19 -13.25
C THR A 133 13.84 -23.09 -14.03
N GLU A 134 15.01 -23.40 -14.61
CA GLU A 134 15.73 -22.43 -15.45
C GLU A 134 14.88 -21.92 -16.62
N GLU A 135 14.04 -22.79 -17.19
CA GLU A 135 13.09 -22.43 -18.25
C GLU A 135 12.08 -21.38 -17.75
N GLN A 136 11.48 -21.61 -16.59
CA GLN A 136 10.58 -20.62 -15.96
C GLN A 136 11.31 -19.30 -15.71
N ILE A 137 12.53 -19.33 -15.16
CA ILE A 137 13.33 -18.13 -14.91
C ILE A 137 13.57 -17.35 -16.21
N ILE A 138 13.92 -18.04 -17.30
CA ILE A 138 14.16 -17.42 -18.61
C ILE A 138 12.88 -16.77 -19.13
N ASP A 139 11.73 -17.44 -19.04
CA ASP A 139 10.47 -16.91 -19.54
C ASP A 139 9.97 -15.71 -18.73
N PHE A 140 10.06 -15.77 -17.40
CA PHE A 140 9.75 -14.63 -16.55
C PHE A 140 10.70 -13.45 -16.77
N LYS A 141 12.00 -13.71 -17.06
CA LYS A 141 12.94 -12.65 -17.44
C LYS A 141 12.56 -11.99 -18.76
N LYS A 142 12.18 -12.75 -19.80
CA LYS A 142 11.69 -12.21 -21.08
C LYS A 142 10.47 -11.34 -20.87
N GLU A 143 9.51 -11.82 -20.09
CA GLU A 143 8.26 -11.10 -19.87
C GLU A 143 8.47 -9.82 -19.05
N ARG A 144 9.38 -9.87 -18.06
CA ARG A 144 9.84 -8.67 -17.34
C ARG A 144 10.48 -7.64 -18.26
N LEU A 145 11.26 -8.06 -19.26
CA LEU A 145 11.86 -7.16 -20.25
C LEU A 145 10.79 -6.50 -21.13
N LYS A 146 9.78 -7.26 -21.59
CA LYS A 146 8.64 -6.69 -22.33
C LYS A 146 7.90 -5.64 -21.51
N LEU A 147 7.55 -5.95 -20.26
CA LEU A 147 6.88 -5.00 -19.37
C LEU A 147 7.74 -3.75 -19.10
N LYS A 148 9.06 -3.90 -18.97
CA LYS A 148 9.99 -2.77 -18.84
C LYS A 148 10.02 -1.91 -20.11
N ALA A 149 9.97 -2.52 -21.30
CA ALA A 149 9.91 -1.80 -22.56
C ALA A 149 8.62 -0.99 -22.68
N ILE A 150 7.46 -1.61 -22.42
CA ILE A 150 6.15 -0.94 -22.39
C ILE A 150 6.17 0.23 -21.38
N LYS A 151 6.66 -0.01 -20.16
CA LYS A 151 6.77 1.05 -19.14
C LYS A 151 7.69 2.20 -19.58
N LYS A 152 8.76 1.91 -20.33
CA LYS A 152 9.66 2.93 -20.89
C LYS A 152 8.99 3.74 -22.00
N GLU A 153 8.19 3.09 -22.83
CA GLU A 153 7.41 3.75 -23.89
C GLU A 153 6.31 4.62 -23.28
N ASN A 154 5.52 4.10 -22.34
CA ASN A 154 4.49 4.86 -21.63
C ASN A 154 5.07 6.08 -20.89
N LYS A 155 6.31 5.98 -20.38
CA LYS A 155 6.99 7.14 -19.76
C LYS A 155 7.19 8.31 -20.73
N LYS A 156 7.31 8.06 -22.04
CA LYS A 156 7.44 9.11 -23.05
C LYS A 156 6.12 9.85 -23.29
N LEU A 157 5.00 9.23 -22.93
CA LEU A 157 3.67 9.82 -23.05
C LEU A 157 3.35 10.78 -21.89
N LYS A 158 4.17 10.83 -20.85
CA LYS A 158 3.95 11.72 -19.71
C LYS A 158 3.96 13.18 -20.15
N GLY A 159 2.93 13.92 -19.75
CA GLY A 159 2.76 15.34 -20.08
C GLY A 159 2.31 15.61 -21.52
N LEU A 160 2.01 14.58 -22.31
CA LEU A 160 1.33 14.76 -23.60
C LEU A 160 -0.18 14.78 -23.38
N PRO A 161 -0.94 15.56 -24.17
CA PRO A 161 -2.40 15.52 -24.12
C PRO A 161 -2.91 14.13 -24.50
N ALA A 162 -3.93 13.64 -23.80
CA ALA A 162 -4.56 12.37 -24.10
C ALA A 162 -5.62 12.54 -25.19
N LEU A 163 -5.21 12.28 -26.44
CA LEU A 163 -6.07 12.38 -27.62
C LEU A 163 -6.46 10.99 -28.12
N THR A 164 -7.74 10.81 -28.45
CA THR A 164 -8.21 9.64 -29.21
C THR A 164 -7.73 9.68 -30.66
N THR A 165 -7.87 8.57 -31.40
CA THR A 165 -7.45 8.48 -32.80
C THR A 165 -8.21 9.42 -33.75
N ASP A 166 -9.38 9.91 -33.35
CA ASP A 166 -10.19 10.89 -34.07
C ASP A 166 -10.00 12.33 -33.55
N GLY A 167 -9.09 12.55 -32.60
CA GLY A 167 -8.69 13.88 -32.11
C GLY A 167 -9.52 14.42 -30.94
N THR A 168 -10.37 13.61 -30.33
CA THR A 168 -11.10 13.99 -29.10
C THR A 168 -10.14 14.01 -27.92
N GLU A 169 -10.07 15.13 -27.21
CA GLU A 169 -9.27 15.27 -25.99
C GLU A 169 -9.98 14.68 -24.77
N ILE A 170 -9.22 13.93 -23.97
CA ILE A 170 -9.68 13.30 -22.73
C ILE A 170 -8.82 13.82 -21.57
N ILE A 171 -9.46 14.24 -20.48
CA ILE A 171 -8.77 14.66 -19.27
C ILE A 171 -8.47 13.44 -18.39
N LEU A 172 -7.19 13.21 -18.08
CA LEU A 172 -6.70 12.11 -17.26
C LEU A 172 -6.34 12.58 -15.85
N ASN A 173 -7.38 12.64 -15.03
CA ASN A 173 -7.29 13.03 -13.63
C ASN A 173 -6.90 11.87 -12.70
N ALA A 174 -6.16 12.18 -11.62
CA ALA A 174 -5.82 11.23 -10.57
C ALA A 174 -6.95 11.07 -9.53
N ASN A 175 -7.06 9.87 -8.97
CA ASN A 175 -7.88 9.58 -7.81
C ASN A 175 -6.96 9.36 -6.59
N ILE A 176 -7.16 10.13 -5.53
CA ILE A 176 -6.31 10.13 -4.35
C ILE A 176 -7.13 9.82 -3.09
N GLY A 177 -6.59 8.92 -2.26
CA GLY A 177 -7.15 8.52 -0.97
C GLY A 177 -6.64 9.39 0.19
N GLY A 178 -5.41 9.89 0.12
CA GLY A 178 -4.83 10.67 1.20
C GLY A 178 -3.50 11.31 0.85
N ILE A 179 -2.78 11.80 1.86
CA ILE A 179 -1.49 12.50 1.68
C ILE A 179 -0.45 11.59 0.99
N THR A 180 -0.53 10.29 1.22
CA THR A 180 0.41 9.29 0.70
C THR A 180 0.28 9.13 -0.82
N ASP A 181 -0.89 9.41 -1.37
CA ASP A 181 -1.12 9.36 -2.82
C ASP A 181 -0.65 10.65 -3.51
N LEU A 182 -0.37 11.73 -2.76
CA LEU A 182 0.22 12.97 -3.30
C LEU A 182 1.63 12.76 -3.84
N PHE A 183 2.35 11.75 -3.36
CA PHE A 183 3.64 11.36 -3.94
C PHE A 183 3.46 10.81 -5.36
N SER A 184 2.38 10.08 -5.62
CA SER A 184 2.10 9.47 -6.93
C SER A 184 1.76 10.52 -8.00
N LEU A 185 1.05 11.59 -7.63
CA LEU A 185 0.67 12.71 -8.52
C LEU A 185 1.86 13.34 -9.26
N ASN A 186 2.95 13.64 -8.53
CA ASN A 186 4.14 14.24 -9.15
C ASN A 186 4.81 13.27 -10.14
N SER A 187 4.68 11.96 -9.89
CA SER A 187 5.28 10.93 -10.74
C SER A 187 4.42 10.62 -11.96
N SER A 188 3.10 10.74 -11.87
CA SER A 188 2.18 10.38 -12.96
C SER A 188 1.99 11.49 -13.99
N MET A 189 2.23 12.76 -13.63
CA MET A 189 1.88 13.93 -14.47
C MET A 189 0.41 13.86 -14.92
N ALA A 190 -0.49 13.60 -13.96
CA ALA A 190 -1.92 13.67 -14.22
C ALA A 190 -2.31 15.13 -14.50
N ASP A 191 -3.39 15.32 -15.26
CA ASP A 191 -3.90 16.66 -15.62
C ASP A 191 -4.48 17.39 -14.37
N GLY A 192 -4.89 16.62 -13.38
CA GLY A 192 -5.43 17.13 -12.12
C GLY A 192 -5.81 16.02 -11.15
N VAL A 193 -6.69 16.36 -10.21
CA VAL A 193 -7.29 15.45 -9.23
C VAL A 193 -8.80 15.42 -9.45
N GLY A 194 -9.28 14.32 -10.02
CA GLY A 194 -10.70 14.12 -10.33
C GLY A 194 -11.47 13.49 -9.18
N LEU A 195 -10.77 13.02 -8.14
CA LEU A 195 -11.38 12.60 -6.89
C LEU A 195 -10.35 12.62 -5.76
N LEU A 196 -10.53 13.52 -4.79
CA LEU A 196 -9.97 13.39 -3.46
C LEU A 196 -11.02 12.74 -2.56
N ARG A 197 -10.74 11.50 -2.14
CA ARG A 197 -11.51 10.80 -1.10
C ARG A 197 -11.13 11.37 0.25
N THR A 198 -12.11 11.88 0.99
CA THR A 198 -11.89 12.50 2.29
C THR A 198 -11.99 11.50 3.43
N GLU A 199 -12.53 10.30 3.18
CA GLU A 199 -12.79 9.30 4.22
C GLU A 199 -11.53 8.87 4.98
N PHE A 200 -10.37 8.82 4.33
CA PHE A 200 -9.13 8.45 5.01
C PHE A 200 -8.76 9.40 6.14
N LEU A 201 -9.04 10.70 6.00
CA LEU A 201 -8.80 11.68 7.07
C LEU A 201 -9.63 11.37 8.33
N TYR A 202 -10.78 10.73 8.14
CA TYR A 202 -11.66 10.31 9.22
C TYR A 202 -11.28 8.91 9.76
N MET A 203 -10.74 8.03 8.90
CA MET A 203 -10.36 6.66 9.28
C MET A 203 -8.97 6.59 9.96
N GLU A 204 -8.09 7.57 9.75
CA GLU A 204 -6.73 7.59 10.35
C GLU A 204 -6.71 8.05 11.82
N SER A 205 -7.85 8.46 12.38
CA SER A 205 -7.95 9.04 13.73
C SER A 205 -9.11 8.43 14.51
N ASN A 206 -8.92 8.25 15.82
CA ASN A 206 -9.98 7.84 16.76
C ASN A 206 -11.02 8.96 17.03
N PHE A 207 -10.77 10.15 16.50
CA PHE A 207 -11.63 11.31 16.62
C PHE A 207 -11.86 11.91 15.25
N PHE A 208 -13.06 12.49 15.07
CA PHE A 208 -13.35 13.28 13.90
C PHE A 208 -12.27 14.34 13.66
N PRO A 209 -11.77 14.48 12.42
CA PRO A 209 -10.74 15.45 12.11
C PRO A 209 -11.30 16.84 12.35
N THR A 210 -10.53 17.66 13.06
CA THR A 210 -10.86 19.06 13.26
C THR A 210 -10.90 19.79 11.91
N GLU A 211 -11.62 20.91 11.86
CA GLU A 211 -11.62 21.79 10.68
C GLU A 211 -10.20 22.17 10.26
N GLN A 212 -9.32 22.46 11.23
CA GLN A 212 -7.93 22.80 10.97
C GLN A 212 -7.18 21.66 10.26
N GLN A 213 -7.39 20.41 10.68
CA GLN A 213 -6.77 19.25 10.02
C GLN A 213 -7.30 19.04 8.60
N GLN A 214 -8.60 19.29 8.37
CA GLN A 214 -9.20 19.27 7.04
C GLN A 214 -8.59 20.35 6.14
N ILE A 215 -8.48 21.58 6.64
CA ILE A 215 -7.84 22.71 5.93
C ILE A 215 -6.40 22.35 5.55
N GLU A 216 -5.60 21.83 6.49
CA GLU A 216 -4.21 21.46 6.24
C GLU A 216 -4.07 20.41 5.13
N LEU A 217 -4.94 19.40 5.11
CA LEU A 217 -4.98 18.41 4.04
C LEU A 217 -5.29 19.07 2.69
N TYR A 218 -6.39 19.84 2.63
CA TYR A 218 -6.85 20.44 1.39
C TYR A 218 -5.83 21.44 0.84
N GLU A 219 -5.21 22.25 1.70
CA GLU A 219 -4.14 23.15 1.29
C GLU A 219 -2.93 22.41 0.72
N ARG A 220 -2.53 21.29 1.33
CA ARG A 220 -1.39 20.49 0.84
C ARG A 220 -1.69 19.89 -0.53
N VAL A 221 -2.91 19.37 -0.72
CA VAL A 221 -3.36 18.83 -2.01
C VAL A 221 -3.42 19.97 -3.05
N TYR A 222 -4.02 21.10 -2.70
CA TYR A 222 -4.11 22.27 -3.56
C TYR A 222 -2.74 22.78 -4.00
N LYS A 223 -1.80 22.98 -3.08
CA LYS A 223 -0.42 23.41 -3.36
C LYS A 223 0.35 22.43 -4.26
N LYS A 224 -0.10 21.17 -4.36
CA LYS A 224 0.44 20.19 -5.30
C LYS A 224 -0.21 20.29 -6.67
N VAL A 225 -1.54 20.39 -6.73
CA VAL A 225 -2.29 20.55 -7.98
C VAL A 225 -1.96 21.88 -8.67
N GLU A 226 -1.75 22.96 -7.90
CA GLU A 226 -1.35 24.27 -8.43
C GLU A 226 -0.03 24.24 -9.21
N LYS A 227 0.85 23.28 -8.91
CA LYS A 227 2.15 23.09 -9.59
C LYS A 227 2.04 22.28 -10.88
N LEU A 228 0.85 21.79 -11.24
CA LEU A 228 0.62 21.09 -12.48
C LEU A 228 0.39 22.09 -13.63
N ASP A 229 0.85 21.71 -14.82
CA ASP A 229 0.63 22.47 -16.05
C ASP A 229 -0.77 22.17 -16.62
N GLY A 230 -1.36 23.10 -17.36
CA GLY A 230 -2.67 22.92 -18.01
C GLY A 230 -3.89 23.36 -17.17
N GLU A 231 -5.09 22.97 -17.62
CA GLU A 231 -6.33 23.19 -16.87
C GLU A 231 -6.35 22.29 -15.62
N ARG A 232 -6.67 22.89 -14.47
CA ARG A 232 -6.45 22.28 -13.16
C ARG A 232 -7.79 21.97 -12.52
N GLU A 233 -8.09 20.68 -12.41
CA GLU A 233 -9.27 20.24 -11.68
C GLU A 233 -8.86 19.66 -10.32
N LEU A 234 -9.56 20.08 -9.26
CA LEU A 234 -9.46 19.48 -7.93
C LEU A 234 -10.87 19.21 -7.42
N ILE A 235 -11.34 17.99 -7.63
CA ILE A 235 -12.64 17.52 -7.16
C ILE A 235 -12.45 16.92 -5.77
N ILE A 236 -12.94 17.63 -4.75
CA ILE A 236 -12.99 17.14 -3.37
C ILE A 236 -14.36 16.52 -3.14
N ARG A 237 -14.40 15.22 -2.84
CA ARG A 237 -15.63 14.58 -2.42
C ARG A 237 -15.81 14.78 -0.92
N THR A 238 -16.96 15.30 -0.51
CA THR A 238 -17.35 15.35 0.90
C THR A 238 -17.38 13.94 1.50
N LEU A 239 -17.49 13.85 2.83
CA LEU A 239 -17.47 12.56 3.52
C LEU A 239 -18.52 11.60 2.91
N ASP A 240 -18.04 10.54 2.26
CA ASP A 240 -18.86 9.50 1.63
C ASP A 240 -18.73 8.20 2.44
N ILE A 241 -19.58 8.10 3.45
CA ILE A 241 -19.60 6.97 4.36
C ILE A 241 -20.91 6.19 4.26
N GLY A 242 -20.78 4.90 3.96
CA GLY A 242 -21.89 3.93 3.94
C GLY A 242 -21.82 3.00 5.14
N ALA A 243 -22.83 2.15 5.31
CA ALA A 243 -22.94 1.19 6.42
C ALA A 243 -21.71 0.25 6.58
N ASP A 244 -20.90 0.10 5.53
CA ASP A 244 -19.74 -0.78 5.47
C ASP A 244 -18.42 -0.11 5.92
N LYS A 245 -18.43 1.20 6.23
CA LYS A 245 -17.26 1.97 6.69
C LYS A 245 -17.56 2.55 8.08
N GLN A 246 -16.94 2.03 9.14
CA GLN A 246 -17.09 2.58 10.50
C GLN A 246 -16.12 3.75 10.73
N LEU A 247 -16.61 4.82 11.38
CA LEU A 247 -15.85 5.96 11.92
C LEU A 247 -15.31 5.63 13.30
#